data_AF-A0A383DYW5-F1
#
_entry.id   AF-A0A383DYW5-F1
#
_cell.length_a   1.000
_cell.length_b   1.000
_cell.length_c   1.000
_cell.angle_alpha   90.00
_cell.angle_beta   90.00
_cell.angle_gamma   90.00
#
_symmetry.space_group_name_H-M   'P 1'
#
loop_
_entity.id
_entity.type
_entity.pdbx_description
1 polymer ?
#
loop_
_entity_poly.entity_id
_entity_poly.type
_entity_poly.pdbx_seq_one_letter_code
_entity_poly.pdbx_strand_id
1 'polypeptide(L)'
;GTSKKITINNKEIWAQRLSYVGELGFELYIKMNEAREIYNLIVEKGKEFNLSNCGMYAMDTMRMEKGYLHWGHDMSPEENQYEAGLSFAISYKKNVDFIGKEALLKIKDQKPKKKLVILSLKENKPGFPLLLHDEPILSDGKIIGRTTSGNYSFNFKKNMAFGYVNSGSNLNGKDIEIEVEKIKYKAIIETKPLHDPDNRIIKN
;
A
#
# COMPACT_ATOMS: atom_id res chain seq x y z
N GLY A 1 8.49 -14.77 -1.52
CA GLY A 1 8.70 -14.88 -2.97
C GLY A 1 9.86 -15.80 -3.25
N THR A 2 10.01 -16.25 -4.48
CA THR A 2 11.19 -16.98 -4.95
C THR A 2 12.14 -16.02 -5.63
N SER A 3 13.44 -16.17 -5.41
CA SER A 3 14.47 -15.45 -6.14
C SER A 3 15.47 -16.41 -6.76
N LYS A 4 16.01 -16.04 -7.92
CA LYS A 4 17.04 -16.83 -8.61
C LYS A 4 17.95 -15.94 -9.44
N LYS A 5 19.18 -16.40 -9.64
CA LYS A 5 20.05 -15.87 -10.69
C LYS A 5 19.55 -16.38 -12.05
N ILE A 6 19.43 -15.48 -13.01
CA ILE A 6 19.10 -15.77 -14.40
C ILE A 6 20.15 -15.15 -15.32
N THR A 7 20.18 -15.61 -16.57
CA THR A 7 21.03 -15.03 -17.61
C THR A 7 20.15 -14.37 -18.66
N ILE A 8 20.36 -13.08 -18.92
CA ILE A 8 19.78 -12.34 -20.04
C ILE A 8 20.93 -11.73 -20.83
N ASN A 9 21.01 -12.04 -22.13
CA ASN A 9 22.09 -11.55 -23.01
C ASN A 9 23.50 -11.71 -22.40
N ASN A 10 23.81 -12.92 -21.92
CA ASN A 10 25.08 -13.28 -21.25
C ASN A 10 25.41 -12.47 -19.98
N LYS A 11 24.43 -11.80 -19.37
CA LYS A 11 24.58 -11.08 -18.11
C LYS A 11 23.82 -11.78 -17.00
N GLU A 12 24.48 -11.95 -15.86
CA GLU A 12 23.87 -12.52 -14.65
C GLU A 12 23.01 -11.47 -13.96
N ILE A 13 21.74 -11.79 -13.75
CA ILE A 13 20.74 -10.90 -13.12
C ILE A 13 20.12 -11.64 -11.96
N TRP A 14 19.98 -10.97 -10.81
CA TRP A 14 19.21 -11.50 -9.70
C TRP A 14 17.75 -11.09 -9.86
N ALA A 15 16.88 -12.07 -10.14
CA ALA A 15 15.47 -11.86 -10.34
C ALA A 15 14.69 -12.29 -9.08
N GLN A 16 13.84 -11.40 -8.57
CA GLN A 16 12.96 -11.69 -7.43
C GLN A 16 11.50 -11.63 -7.90
N ARG A 17 10.74 -12.71 -7.65
CA ARG A 17 9.29 -12.71 -7.90
C ARG A 17 8.60 -11.95 -6.77
N LEU A 18 8.50 -10.64 -6.96
CA LEU A 18 7.92 -9.64 -6.06
C LEU A 18 7.43 -8.46 -6.91
N SER A 19 6.36 -7.81 -6.47
CA SER A 19 5.77 -6.67 -7.16
C SER A 19 5.07 -5.76 -6.17
N TYR A 20 5.51 -4.49 -6.10
CA TYR A 20 4.88 -3.47 -5.26
C TYR A 20 3.61 -2.89 -5.90
N VAL A 21 3.38 -3.13 -7.19
CA VAL A 21 2.15 -2.73 -7.89
C VAL A 21 1.05 -3.80 -7.84
N GLY A 22 1.34 -4.99 -7.29
CA GLY A 22 0.31 -6.01 -7.08
C GLY A 22 0.05 -6.98 -8.22
N GLU A 23 0.71 -6.76 -9.34
CA GLU A 23 0.58 -7.57 -10.55
C GLU A 23 1.69 -8.63 -10.64
N LEU A 24 1.51 -9.61 -11.53
CA LEU A 24 2.57 -10.56 -11.85
C LEU A 24 3.80 -9.82 -12.39
N GLY A 25 4.96 -10.09 -11.80
CA GLY A 25 6.20 -9.45 -12.24
C GLY A 25 7.42 -9.89 -11.43
N PHE A 26 8.55 -9.29 -11.81
CA PHE A 26 9.83 -9.51 -11.16
C PHE A 26 10.54 -8.19 -10.95
N GLU A 27 11.21 -8.06 -9.81
CA GLU A 27 12.28 -7.08 -9.64
C GLU A 27 13.59 -7.65 -10.19
N LEU A 28 14.21 -6.94 -11.12
CA LEU A 28 15.48 -7.32 -11.74
C LEU A 28 16.62 -6.47 -11.18
N TYR A 29 17.52 -7.10 -10.44
CA TYR A 29 18.69 -6.45 -9.88
C TYR A 29 19.87 -6.66 -10.84
N ILE A 30 20.31 -5.58 -11.47
CA ILE A 30 21.27 -5.56 -12.59
C ILE A 30 22.47 -4.68 -12.20
N LYS A 31 23.67 -5.04 -12.64
CA LYS A 31 24.85 -4.18 -12.44
C LYS A 31 24.65 -2.86 -13.18
N MET A 32 25.08 -1.75 -12.56
CA MET A 32 24.82 -0.40 -13.06
C MET A 32 25.35 -0.18 -14.49
N ASN A 33 26.53 -0.72 -14.83
CA ASN A 33 27.13 -0.62 -16.16
C ASN A 33 26.40 -1.47 -17.23
N GLU A 34 25.54 -2.40 -16.82
CA GLU A 34 24.79 -3.31 -17.69
C GLU A 34 23.31 -2.88 -17.84
N ALA A 35 22.81 -2.03 -16.92
CA ALA A 35 21.40 -1.69 -16.80
C ALA A 35 20.78 -1.08 -18.07
N ARG A 36 21.49 -0.17 -18.75
CA ARG A 36 20.99 0.47 -19.98
C ARG A 36 20.77 -0.55 -21.10
N GLU A 37 21.70 -1.49 -21.25
CA GLU A 37 21.61 -2.51 -22.29
C GLU A 37 20.45 -3.47 -22.03
N ILE A 38 20.32 -3.94 -20.80
CA ILE A 38 19.22 -4.82 -20.40
C ILE A 38 17.86 -4.12 -20.52
N TYR A 39 17.75 -2.87 -20.07
CA TYR A 39 16.53 -2.07 -20.21
C TYR A 39 16.12 -1.94 -21.69
N ASN A 40 17.05 -1.54 -22.56
CA ASN A 40 16.77 -1.39 -23.98
C ASN A 40 16.34 -2.72 -24.62
N LEU A 41 16.95 -3.83 -24.23
CA LEU A 41 16.58 -5.16 -24.70
C LEU A 41 15.15 -5.53 -24.27
N ILE A 42 14.78 -5.28 -23.01
CA ILE A 42 13.44 -5.54 -22.48
C ILE A 42 12.41 -4.66 -23.20
N VAL A 43 12.70 -3.37 -23.38
CA VAL A 43 11.79 -2.45 -24.09
C VAL A 43 11.61 -2.85 -25.54
N GLU A 44 12.69 -3.22 -26.24
CA GLU A 44 12.63 -3.63 -27.64
C GLU A 44 11.77 -4.88 -27.81
N LYS A 45 12.03 -5.92 -27.00
CA LYS A 45 11.21 -7.14 -26.99
C LYS A 45 9.77 -6.86 -26.53
N GLY A 46 9.61 -6.01 -25.54
CA GLY A 46 8.33 -5.61 -24.97
C GLY A 46 7.36 -4.94 -25.95
N LYS A 47 7.84 -4.40 -27.08
CA LYS A 47 6.99 -3.81 -28.11
C LYS A 47 5.92 -4.77 -28.61
N GLU A 48 6.24 -6.06 -28.76
CA GLU A 48 5.27 -7.08 -29.20
C GLU A 48 4.14 -7.31 -28.18
N PHE A 49 4.36 -6.89 -26.92
CA PHE A 49 3.40 -6.97 -25.82
C PHE A 49 2.80 -5.61 -25.44
N ASN A 50 2.97 -4.57 -26.27
CA ASN A 50 2.57 -3.19 -25.96
C ASN A 50 3.14 -2.66 -24.63
N LEU A 51 4.39 -3.03 -24.32
CA LEU A 51 5.07 -2.55 -23.12
C LEU A 51 5.12 -1.01 -23.12
N SER A 52 4.81 -0.44 -21.95
CA SER A 52 4.96 0.99 -21.68
C SER A 52 5.77 1.20 -20.42
N ASN A 53 6.37 2.38 -20.32
CA ASN A 53 7.02 2.80 -19.08
C ASN A 53 5.98 3.35 -18.11
N CYS A 54 6.13 3.04 -16.83
CA CYS A 54 5.32 3.59 -15.75
C CYS A 54 6.19 4.38 -14.77
N GLY A 55 5.65 5.51 -14.29
CA GLY A 55 6.32 6.36 -13.30
C GLY A 55 5.90 6.05 -11.87
N MET A 56 6.52 6.76 -10.92
CA MET A 56 6.28 6.63 -9.48
C MET A 56 4.81 6.85 -9.09
N TYR A 57 4.11 7.80 -9.71
CA TYR A 57 2.70 8.07 -9.36
C TYR A 57 1.77 6.91 -9.72
N ALA A 58 1.99 6.25 -10.85
CA ALA A 58 1.23 5.04 -11.20
C ALA A 58 1.52 3.92 -10.20
N MET A 59 2.78 3.75 -9.80
CA MET A 59 3.16 2.77 -8.77
C MET A 59 2.51 3.08 -7.42
N ASP A 60 2.47 4.34 -7.00
CA ASP A 60 1.83 4.76 -5.75
C ASP A 60 0.30 4.55 -5.78
N THR A 61 -0.36 4.77 -6.92
CA THR A 61 -1.77 4.40 -7.07
C THR A 61 -1.97 2.89 -6.90
N MET A 62 -1.19 2.08 -7.62
CA MET A 62 -1.39 0.62 -7.66
C MET A 62 -1.02 -0.08 -6.35
N ARG A 63 0.02 0.39 -5.63
CA ARG A 63 0.33 -0.13 -4.29
C ARG A 63 -0.81 0.14 -3.31
N MET A 64 -1.50 1.29 -3.44
CA MET A 64 -2.68 1.59 -2.63
C MET A 64 -3.87 0.70 -3.01
N GLU A 65 -4.08 0.45 -4.31
CA GLU A 65 -5.12 -0.49 -4.76
C GLU A 65 -4.94 -1.89 -4.12
N LYS A 66 -3.68 -2.33 -3.93
CA LYS A 66 -3.32 -3.58 -3.23
C LYS A 66 -3.34 -3.53 -1.71
N GLY A 67 -3.46 -2.36 -1.08
CA GLY A 67 -3.33 -2.25 0.37
C GLY A 67 -1.89 -2.30 0.89
N TYR A 68 -0.89 -2.07 0.04
CA TYR A 68 0.51 -2.05 0.48
C TYR A 68 0.90 -0.71 1.10
N LEU A 69 1.62 -0.81 2.22
CA LEU A 69 1.96 0.34 3.06
C LEU A 69 3.33 0.91 2.69
N HIS A 70 3.40 2.24 2.68
CA HIS A 70 4.63 2.97 2.43
C HIS A 70 5.24 3.47 3.75
N TRP A 71 6.45 3.00 4.08
CA TRP A 71 7.19 3.49 5.24
C TRP A 71 7.52 4.98 5.08
N GLY A 72 7.36 5.76 6.15
CA GLY A 72 7.47 7.22 6.14
C GLY A 72 6.15 7.95 5.88
N HIS A 73 5.14 7.26 5.34
CA HIS A 73 3.79 7.79 5.14
C HIS A 73 2.76 7.03 5.98
N ASP A 74 2.54 5.75 5.67
CA ASP A 74 1.54 4.91 6.33
C ASP A 74 2.06 4.26 7.61
N MET A 75 3.37 4.28 7.82
CA MET A 75 4.01 3.72 9.00
C MET A 75 5.28 4.48 9.33
N SER A 76 5.45 4.75 10.62
CA SER A 76 6.62 5.38 11.19
C SER A 76 6.92 4.75 12.56
N PRO A 77 7.92 5.22 13.31
CA PRO A 77 8.08 4.84 14.73
C PRO A 77 6.89 5.21 15.63
N GLU A 78 5.92 6.00 15.18
CA GLU A 78 4.71 6.38 15.93
C GLU A 78 3.63 5.28 15.95
N GLU A 79 3.75 4.26 15.09
CA GLU A 79 2.81 3.15 14.95
C GLU A 79 3.51 1.83 15.28
N ASN A 80 2.76 0.87 15.83
CA ASN A 80 3.21 -0.51 15.88
C ASN A 80 2.54 -1.39 14.81
N GLN A 81 3.09 -2.58 14.61
CA GLN A 81 2.66 -3.52 13.57
C GLN A 81 1.19 -3.97 13.72
N TYR A 82 0.63 -3.98 14.92
CA TYR A 82 -0.79 -4.32 15.11
C TYR A 82 -1.70 -3.17 14.70
N GLU A 83 -1.31 -1.93 14.99
CA GLU A 83 -2.03 -0.73 14.56
C GLU A 83 -2.00 -0.61 13.03
N ALA A 84 -0.85 -0.90 12.40
CA ALA A 84 -0.67 -0.87 10.95
C ALA A 84 -1.29 -2.07 10.21
N GLY A 85 -1.84 -3.08 10.91
CA GLY A 85 -2.37 -4.30 10.27
C GLY A 85 -1.30 -5.23 9.70
N LEU A 86 -0.03 -5.10 10.13
CA LEU A 86 1.11 -5.91 9.70
C LEU A 86 1.44 -7.06 10.65
N SER A 87 0.47 -7.56 11.40
CA SER A 87 0.68 -8.69 12.33
C SER A 87 1.20 -9.95 11.61
N PHE A 88 0.87 -10.12 10.33
CA PHE A 88 1.36 -11.22 9.49
C PHE A 88 2.89 -11.20 9.27
N ALA A 89 3.53 -10.04 9.42
CA ALA A 89 4.98 -9.87 9.28
C ALA A 89 5.75 -10.20 10.58
N ILE A 90 5.05 -10.40 11.70
CA ILE A 90 5.65 -10.75 12.99
C ILE A 90 5.75 -12.27 13.11
N SER A 91 6.95 -12.79 13.37
CA SER A 91 7.15 -14.23 13.58
C SER A 91 7.73 -14.53 14.96
N TYR A 92 6.84 -14.89 15.88
CA TYR A 92 7.22 -15.37 17.22
C TYR A 92 7.79 -16.79 17.22
N LYS A 93 7.68 -17.52 16.10
CA LYS A 93 8.20 -18.89 15.95
C LYS A 93 9.71 -18.92 15.71
N LYS A 94 10.32 -17.80 15.32
CA LYS A 94 11.77 -17.72 15.11
C LYS A 94 12.46 -17.84 16.47
N ASN A 95 13.47 -18.70 16.54
CA ASN A 95 14.34 -18.83 17.72
C ASN A 95 15.39 -17.70 17.77
N VAL A 96 14.91 -16.46 17.72
CA VAL A 96 15.70 -15.24 17.80
C VAL A 96 14.96 -14.26 18.69
N ASP A 97 15.70 -13.56 19.54
CA ASP A 97 15.20 -12.41 20.28
C ASP A 97 15.43 -11.13 19.46
N PHE A 98 14.43 -10.79 18.63
CA PHE A 98 14.52 -9.64 17.74
C PHE A 98 14.18 -8.35 18.50
N ILE A 99 14.76 -7.23 18.05
CA ILE A 99 14.51 -5.91 18.64
C ILE A 99 13.00 -5.59 18.63
N GLY A 100 12.45 -5.30 19.80
CA GLY A 100 11.03 -5.00 19.99
C GLY A 100 10.14 -6.21 20.29
N LYS A 101 10.66 -7.45 20.34
CA LYS A 101 9.88 -8.67 20.62
C LYS A 101 9.10 -8.58 21.93
N GLU A 102 9.75 -8.24 23.04
CA GLU A 102 9.08 -8.12 24.33
C GLU A 102 7.99 -7.04 24.35
N ALA A 103 8.24 -5.90 23.71
CA ALA A 103 7.26 -4.83 23.58
C ALA A 103 6.02 -5.28 22.80
N LEU A 104 6.22 -6.00 21.69
CA LEU A 104 5.14 -6.54 20.88
C LEU A 104 4.38 -7.67 21.57
N LEU A 105 5.03 -8.48 22.41
CA LEU A 105 4.38 -9.50 23.23
C LEU A 105 3.45 -8.87 24.27
N LYS A 106 3.87 -7.77 24.93
CA LYS A 106 3.06 -7.07 25.94
C LYS A 106 1.74 -6.55 25.37
N ILE A 107 1.72 -6.11 24.11
CA ILE A 107 0.55 -5.52 23.47
C ILE A 107 -0.20 -6.48 22.54
N LYS A 108 0.28 -7.71 22.34
CA LYS A 108 -0.23 -8.67 21.35
C LYS A 108 -1.72 -8.95 21.51
N ASP A 109 -2.17 -9.17 22.75
CA ASP A 109 -3.54 -9.54 23.07
C ASP A 109 -4.38 -8.33 23.52
N GLN A 110 -3.82 -7.12 23.39
CA GLN A 110 -4.51 -5.87 23.71
C GLN A 110 -5.19 -5.30 22.45
N LYS A 111 -6.29 -4.58 22.65
CA LYS A 111 -6.92 -3.83 21.56
C LYS A 111 -5.98 -2.68 21.14
N PRO A 112 -5.60 -2.55 19.85
CA PRO A 112 -4.77 -1.43 19.39
C PRO A 112 -5.43 -0.08 19.70
N LYS A 113 -4.65 0.96 19.99
CA LYS A 113 -5.20 2.29 20.34
C LYS A 113 -5.77 3.00 19.10
N LYS A 114 -5.05 2.89 17.99
CA LYS A 114 -5.46 3.29 16.64
C LYS A 114 -5.36 2.10 15.70
N LYS A 115 -5.97 2.20 14.53
CA LYS A 115 -5.81 1.21 13.46
C LYS A 115 -5.77 1.88 12.10
N LEU A 116 -4.96 1.34 11.21
CA LEU A 116 -5.00 1.72 9.81
C LEU A 116 -6.32 1.27 9.18
N VAL A 117 -6.91 2.15 8.37
CA VAL A 117 -8.10 1.88 7.56
C VAL A 117 -7.84 2.29 6.11
N ILE A 118 -8.49 1.58 5.19
CA ILE A 118 -8.58 1.95 3.79
C ILE A 118 -9.93 2.64 3.60
N LEU A 119 -9.94 3.78 2.92
CA LEU A 119 -11.11 4.60 2.68
C LEU A 119 -11.26 4.86 1.18
N SER A 120 -12.50 4.96 0.72
CA SER A 120 -12.81 5.58 -0.57
C SER A 120 -13.95 6.58 -0.43
N LEU A 121 -13.94 7.64 -1.23
CA LEU A 121 -15.07 8.58 -1.26
C LEU A 121 -16.33 7.91 -1.82
N LYS A 122 -17.50 8.37 -1.38
CA LYS A 122 -18.80 7.95 -1.96
C LYS A 122 -18.99 8.56 -3.35
N GLU A 123 -18.60 9.82 -3.50
CA GLU A 123 -18.59 10.54 -4.77
C GLU A 123 -17.15 10.63 -5.27
N ASN A 124 -16.90 10.07 -6.45
CA ASN A 124 -15.55 9.89 -6.97
C ASN A 124 -15.37 10.68 -8.27
N LYS A 125 -14.28 11.44 -8.35
CA LYS A 125 -13.92 12.23 -9.52
C LYS A 125 -12.39 12.28 -9.66
N PRO A 126 -11.84 11.95 -10.85
CA PRO A 126 -10.41 12.08 -11.08
C PRO A 126 -9.92 13.49 -10.76
N GLY A 127 -8.87 13.60 -9.95
CA GLY A 127 -8.26 14.87 -9.57
C GLY A 127 -9.10 15.77 -8.66
N PHE A 128 -10.24 15.32 -8.13
CA PHE A 128 -11.05 16.13 -7.22
C PHE A 128 -11.90 15.30 -6.23
N PRO A 129 -11.91 15.62 -4.92
CA PRO A 129 -10.91 16.46 -4.26
C PRO A 129 -9.52 15.81 -4.39
N LEU A 130 -8.48 16.63 -4.24
CA LEU A 130 -7.10 16.15 -4.23
C LEU A 130 -6.79 15.59 -2.83
N LEU A 131 -6.97 14.27 -2.66
CA LEU A 131 -6.51 13.55 -1.48
C LEU A 131 -5.01 13.35 -1.58
N LEU A 132 -4.29 13.74 -0.54
CA LEU A 132 -2.83 13.63 -0.47
C LEU A 132 -2.41 12.92 0.81
N HIS A 133 -2.65 13.55 1.96
CA HIS A 133 -2.06 13.19 3.24
C HIS A 133 -2.51 14.19 4.33
N ASP A 134 -2.57 13.73 5.59
CA ASP A 134 -2.86 14.52 6.80
C ASP A 134 -4.27 15.15 6.87
N GLU A 135 -5.16 14.84 5.95
CA GLU A 135 -6.54 15.28 6.02
C GLU A 135 -7.27 14.66 7.23
N PRO A 136 -8.04 15.44 8.00
CA PRO A 136 -8.82 14.91 9.10
C PRO A 136 -9.86 13.88 8.63
N ILE A 137 -9.91 12.76 9.34
CA ILE A 137 -10.97 11.76 9.19
C ILE A 137 -12.00 12.01 10.28
N LEU A 138 -13.27 12.14 9.91
CA LEU A 138 -14.36 12.43 10.82
C LEU A 138 -15.37 11.29 10.88
N SER A 139 -16.02 11.16 12.04
CA SER A 139 -17.25 10.40 12.23
C SER A 139 -18.19 11.24 13.06
N ASP A 140 -19.45 11.37 12.62
CA ASP A 140 -20.48 12.15 13.32
C ASP A 140 -19.98 13.58 13.66
N GLY A 141 -19.26 14.19 12.73
CA GLY A 141 -18.69 15.54 12.86
C GLY A 141 -17.48 15.68 13.79
N LYS A 142 -17.00 14.61 14.41
CA LYS A 142 -15.80 14.60 15.28
C LYS A 142 -14.60 14.02 14.56
N ILE A 143 -13.43 14.64 14.73
CA ILE A 143 -12.17 14.09 14.21
C ILE A 143 -11.84 12.81 14.98
N ILE A 144 -11.67 11.72 14.25
CA ILE A 144 -11.36 10.38 14.77
C ILE A 144 -9.98 9.89 14.34
N GLY A 145 -9.29 10.63 13.46
CA GLY A 145 -8.09 10.19 12.80
C GLY A 145 -7.55 11.17 11.75
N ARG A 146 -6.53 10.75 11.03
CA ARG A 146 -5.95 11.46 9.89
C ARG A 146 -5.59 10.50 8.76
N THR A 147 -5.66 10.97 7.53
CA THR A 147 -5.15 10.24 6.36
C THR A 147 -3.61 10.22 6.37
N THR A 148 -3.02 9.22 5.73
CA THR A 148 -1.57 9.06 5.59
C THR A 148 -1.11 9.06 4.13
N SER A 149 -1.97 8.53 3.26
CA SER A 149 -1.77 8.48 1.80
C SER A 149 -3.10 8.73 1.11
N GLY A 150 -3.08 9.41 -0.04
CA GLY A 150 -4.25 9.70 -0.86
C GLY A 150 -3.92 9.57 -2.34
N ASN A 151 -4.85 9.03 -3.12
CA ASN A 151 -4.68 8.89 -4.57
C ASN A 151 -6.04 8.72 -5.29
N TYR A 152 -6.04 8.77 -6.62
CA TYR A 152 -7.17 8.36 -7.44
C TYR A 152 -6.85 7.07 -8.19
N SER A 153 -7.58 6.00 -7.90
CA SER A 153 -7.52 4.77 -8.68
C SER A 153 -8.24 4.94 -10.01
N PHE A 154 -7.48 4.86 -11.10
CA PHE A 154 -8.03 4.87 -12.46
C PHE A 154 -8.69 3.54 -12.83
N ASN A 155 -8.18 2.42 -12.31
CA ASN A 155 -8.73 1.09 -12.55
C ASN A 155 -10.11 0.90 -11.91
N PHE A 156 -10.27 1.39 -10.68
CA PHE A 156 -11.50 1.22 -9.88
C PHE A 156 -12.36 2.49 -9.83
N LYS A 157 -11.88 3.58 -10.42
CA LYS A 157 -12.55 4.90 -10.49
C LYS A 157 -12.91 5.46 -9.11
N LYS A 158 -11.98 5.34 -8.16
CA LYS A 158 -12.18 5.74 -6.75
C LYS A 158 -11.10 6.70 -6.26
N ASN A 159 -11.51 7.78 -5.59
CA ASN A 159 -10.64 8.57 -4.73
C ASN A 159 -10.41 7.74 -3.46
N MET A 160 -9.17 7.33 -3.23
CA MET A 160 -8.76 6.47 -2.13
C MET A 160 -7.93 7.24 -1.12
N ALA A 161 -8.05 6.86 0.15
CA ALA A 161 -7.12 7.26 1.18
C ALA A 161 -6.81 6.10 2.12
N PHE A 162 -5.59 6.06 2.64
CA PHE A 162 -5.27 5.33 3.86
C PHE A 162 -5.25 6.30 5.03
N GLY A 163 -5.43 5.80 6.24
CA GLY A 163 -5.31 6.63 7.42
C GLY A 163 -5.46 5.86 8.72
N TYR A 164 -5.10 6.48 9.83
CA TYR A 164 -5.30 5.91 11.15
C TYR A 164 -6.52 6.50 11.83
N VAL A 165 -7.37 5.63 12.38
CA VAL A 165 -8.51 6.01 13.22
C VAL A 165 -8.37 5.42 14.61
N ASN A 166 -8.82 6.14 15.63
CA ASN A 166 -8.86 5.64 17.00
C ASN A 166 -9.79 4.42 17.10
N SER A 167 -9.35 3.34 17.75
CA SER A 167 -10.09 2.06 17.78
C SER A 167 -11.38 2.09 18.61
N GLY A 168 -11.64 3.16 19.34
CA GLY A 168 -12.89 3.43 20.06
C GLY A 168 -13.93 4.20 19.23
N SER A 169 -13.57 4.64 18.02
CA SER A 169 -14.45 5.44 17.18
C SER A 169 -15.60 4.62 16.60
N ASN A 170 -16.74 5.28 16.38
CA ASN A 170 -17.90 4.69 15.73
C ASN A 170 -17.66 4.54 14.22
N LEU A 171 -17.06 3.43 13.80
CA LEU A 171 -16.80 3.17 12.38
C LEU A 171 -17.99 2.59 11.63
N ASN A 172 -19.07 2.27 12.36
CA ASN A 172 -20.36 1.85 11.81
C ASN A 172 -21.27 3.06 11.51
N GLY A 173 -20.81 4.27 11.81
CA GLY A 173 -21.50 5.51 11.46
C GLY A 173 -21.71 5.61 9.96
N LYS A 174 -22.91 6.05 9.54
CA LYS A 174 -23.23 6.28 8.12
C LYS A 174 -22.45 7.47 7.52
N ASP A 175 -21.78 8.24 8.38
CA ASP A 175 -21.21 9.55 8.10
C ASP A 175 -19.71 9.59 8.43
N ILE A 176 -18.93 8.66 7.86
CA ILE A 176 -17.48 8.83 7.76
C ILE A 176 -17.21 9.90 6.70
N GLU A 177 -16.35 10.85 7.02
CA GLU A 177 -15.99 11.96 6.13
C GLU A 177 -14.47 12.18 6.15
N ILE A 178 -13.93 12.69 5.05
CA ILE A 178 -12.58 13.24 4.97
C ILE A 178 -12.72 14.73 4.71
N GLU A 179 -12.13 15.56 5.55
CA GLU A 179 -12.15 17.02 5.36
C GLU A 179 -10.94 17.44 4.53
N VAL A 180 -11.21 17.90 3.30
CA VAL A 180 -10.18 18.42 2.38
C VAL A 180 -10.49 19.88 2.13
N GLU A 181 -9.53 20.77 2.42
CA GLU A 181 -9.69 22.21 2.23
C GLU A 181 -10.96 22.78 2.91
N LYS A 182 -11.29 22.28 4.11
CA LYS A 182 -12.50 22.63 4.89
C LYS A 182 -13.83 22.16 4.30
N ILE A 183 -13.80 21.34 3.25
CA ILE A 183 -14.96 20.70 2.66
C ILE A 183 -14.99 19.24 3.10
N LYS A 184 -16.14 18.79 3.61
CA LYS A 184 -16.30 17.41 4.08
C LYS A 184 -16.81 16.53 2.96
N TYR A 185 -16.03 15.50 2.63
CA TYR A 185 -16.38 14.52 1.61
C TYR A 185 -16.76 13.20 2.26
N LYS A 186 -17.96 12.72 1.98
CA LYS A 186 -18.42 11.43 2.52
C LYS A 186 -17.55 10.29 1.99
N ALA A 187 -17.12 9.43 2.90
CA ALA A 187 -16.30 8.27 2.61
C ALA A 187 -16.94 6.98 3.13
N ILE A 188 -16.39 5.86 2.69
CA ILE A 188 -16.66 4.52 3.19
C ILE A 188 -15.34 3.87 3.57
N ILE A 189 -15.37 3.03 4.61
CA ILE A 189 -14.22 2.20 4.98
C ILE A 189 -14.28 0.93 4.14
N GLU A 190 -13.22 0.68 3.39
CA GLU A 190 -13.05 -0.53 2.62
C GLU A 190 -12.58 -1.67 3.53
N THR A 191 -13.27 -2.81 3.47
CA THR A 191 -12.94 -3.99 4.31
C THR A 191 -11.82 -4.83 3.72
N LYS A 192 -11.48 -4.59 2.45
CA LYS A 192 -10.44 -5.28 1.68
C LYS A 192 -9.76 -4.27 0.74
N PRO A 193 -8.51 -4.54 0.33
CA PRO A 193 -7.92 -3.85 -0.82
C PRO A 193 -8.83 -3.91 -2.04
N LEU A 194 -8.79 -2.87 -2.87
CA LEU A 194 -9.60 -2.80 -4.11
C LEU A 194 -9.14 -3.85 -5.13
N HIS A 195 -7.85 -4.13 -5.17
CA HIS A 195 -7.23 -5.02 -6.15
C HIS A 195 -6.72 -6.31 -5.51
N ASP A 196 -7.15 -7.43 -6.07
CA ASP A 196 -6.70 -8.79 -5.76
C ASP A 196 -6.44 -9.06 -4.25
N PRO A 197 -7.45 -8.91 -3.38
CA PRO A 197 -7.28 -9.02 -1.93
C PRO A 197 -6.86 -10.42 -1.46
N ASP A 198 -7.09 -11.45 -2.28
CA ASP A 198 -6.72 -12.84 -1.98
C ASP A 198 -5.33 -13.24 -2.54
N ASN A 199 -4.67 -12.32 -3.25
CA ASN A 199 -3.38 -12.51 -3.93
C ASN A 199 -3.38 -13.63 -4.99
N ARG A 200 -4.46 -13.76 -5.76
CA ARG A 200 -4.60 -14.78 -6.82
C ARG A 200 -3.70 -14.48 -8.00
N ILE A 201 -3.54 -13.22 -8.39
CA ILE A 201 -2.73 -12.81 -9.55
C ILE A 201 -1.25 -13.04 -9.28
N ILE A 202 -0.78 -12.77 -8.06
CA ILE A 202 0.62 -12.90 -7.68
C ILE A 202 1.02 -14.36 -7.42
N LYS A 203 0.09 -15.19 -6.93
CA LYS A 203 0.36 -16.60 -6.54
C LYS A 203 0.38 -17.58 -7.71
N ASN A 204 -0.42 -17.33 -8.74
CA ASN A 204 -0.43 -18.12 -9.97
C ASN A 204 0.81 -17.77 -10.80
#